data_AF-A0A183KZ75-F1
#
_entry.id   AF-A0A183KZ75-F1
#
_cell.length_a   1.000
_cell.length_b   1.000
_cell.length_c   1.000
_cell.angle_alpha   90.00
_cell.angle_beta   90.00
_cell.angle_gamma   90.00
#
_symmetry.space_group_name_H-M   'P 1'
#
loop_
_entity.id
_entity.type
_entity.pdbx_description
1 polymer ?
#
loop_
_entity_poly.entity_id
_entity_poly.type
_entity_poly.pdbx_seq_one_letter_code
_entity_poly.pdbx_strand_id
1 'polypeptide(L)'
;GSVVEFNSTITGNQDVTIYSPIKIYPTPVILPWSTELLSSNLTHSIPGYHLRANGGCGQYRWTALSLRALEHHSDPGKLPNPELLTNTVVSITKTGVISALNPGESIIVASSSSNPQLCGHTVVYVRPPSEMKFVYERNEVLIPPRRNAKFIDEELTRSYPNQPTNEEWSIQDPSAVEFDLEHLAIGLAVLDSDGQSMTDCRNLNIEIHAVDSNVVKIIPGFHAPRLNSSAEYGLFDSNECLHFYVIGVNVGFTEIKAIYNPSPVNKFDESVVIVSRVHVAAYRKINFIDPVSEITPVAIGSTRNMLVTHGPQPWPLQPSEHYVNVFPQPDADNDISSLPTLISEPHFSKTVYQKTNFDSEAKPIQSYMDQVEAHVRLVSFSLRCESIGLFEFVIEIGNRPTPSNLHPMVLSSKFT
;
A
#
# COMPACT_ATOMS: atom_id res chain seq x y z
N GLY A 1 39.57 72.14 3.30
CA GLY A 1 38.79 71.12 4.03
C GLY A 1 39.75 70.32 4.86
N SER A 2 39.55 70.26 6.16
CA SER A 2 40.39 69.47 7.07
C SER A 2 40.01 68.00 6.96
N VAL A 3 40.98 67.16 6.58
CA VAL A 3 40.86 65.69 6.62
C VAL A 3 40.88 65.28 8.10
N VAL A 4 39.87 64.53 8.53
CA VAL A 4 39.78 63.97 9.89
C VAL A 4 40.00 62.48 9.76
N GLU A 5 41.12 61.98 10.29
CA GLU A 5 41.40 60.55 10.38
C GLU A 5 40.70 59.94 11.60
N PHE A 6 39.93 58.88 11.36
CA PHE A 6 39.28 58.12 12.43
C PHE A 6 40.30 57.15 13.06
N ASN A 7 40.44 57.20 14.39
CA ASN A 7 41.38 56.37 15.17
C ASN A 7 40.91 54.92 15.39
N SER A 8 39.81 54.51 14.78
CA SER A 8 39.22 53.17 14.90
C SER A 8 39.20 52.48 13.54
N THR A 9 39.77 51.28 13.47
CA THR A 9 39.70 50.43 12.27
C THR A 9 38.24 50.14 11.94
N ILE A 10 37.78 50.60 10.77
CA ILE A 10 36.48 50.23 10.22
C ILE A 10 36.57 48.76 9.82
N THR A 11 36.01 47.88 10.64
CA THR A 11 35.88 46.47 10.32
C THR A 11 34.46 46.20 9.82
N GLY A 12 34.34 45.62 8.62
CA GLY A 12 33.09 45.10 8.10
C GLY A 12 33.05 43.59 8.32
N ASN A 13 31.96 43.07 8.89
CA ASN A 13 31.69 41.64 8.88
C ASN A 13 30.64 41.33 7.81
N GLN A 14 30.84 40.25 7.06
CA GLN A 14 29.87 39.76 6.08
C GLN A 14 29.67 38.27 6.31
N ASP A 15 28.42 37.89 6.58
CA ASP A 15 28.06 36.48 6.68
C ASP A 15 27.76 35.92 5.29
N VAL A 16 28.46 34.85 4.92
CA VAL A 16 28.27 34.13 3.65
C VAL A 16 27.44 32.88 3.91
N THR A 17 26.29 32.76 3.24
CA THR A 17 25.46 31.55 3.30
C THR A 17 25.68 30.70 2.06
N ILE A 18 26.11 29.46 2.25
CA ILE A 18 26.28 28.48 1.18
C ILE A 18 25.02 27.62 1.12
N TYR A 19 24.35 27.62 -0.03
CA TYR A 19 23.15 26.82 -0.24
C TYR A 19 23.47 25.48 -0.87
N SER A 20 22.75 24.43 -0.46
CA SER A 20 22.79 23.12 -1.15
C SER A 20 22.21 23.23 -2.56
N PRO A 21 22.64 22.37 -3.51
CA PRO A 21 22.09 22.35 -4.85
C PRO A 21 20.60 22.03 -4.83
N ILE A 22 19.83 22.64 -5.74
CA ILE A 22 18.40 22.39 -5.85
C ILE A 22 18.19 21.06 -6.57
N LYS A 23 17.45 20.14 -5.93
CA LYS A 23 17.06 18.84 -6.50
C LYS A 23 15.55 18.75 -6.57
N ILE A 24 15.03 18.25 -7.69
CA ILE A 24 13.59 18.06 -7.92
C ILE A 24 13.28 16.56 -7.84
N TYR A 25 12.15 16.24 -7.22
CA TYR A 25 11.70 14.88 -6.99
C TYR A 25 10.23 14.69 -7.39
N PRO A 26 9.91 13.55 -8.03
CA PRO A 26 10.82 12.51 -8.53
C PRO A 26 11.57 12.98 -9.79
N THR A 27 12.61 12.23 -10.17
CA THR A 27 13.37 12.47 -11.40
C THR A 27 13.79 11.12 -12.00
N PRO A 28 13.41 10.79 -13.26
CA PRO A 28 12.54 11.56 -14.17
C PRO A 28 11.06 11.52 -13.74
N VAL A 29 10.22 12.33 -14.40
CA VAL A 29 8.78 12.34 -14.20
C VAL A 29 8.08 11.82 -15.45
N ILE A 30 7.16 10.87 -15.30
CA ILE A 30 6.41 10.29 -16.41
C ILE A 30 4.92 10.51 -16.15
N LEU A 31 4.27 11.33 -16.97
CA LEU A 31 2.84 11.62 -16.88
C LEU A 31 2.05 10.84 -17.95
N PRO A 32 0.85 10.34 -17.60
CA PRO A 32 -0.03 9.71 -18.57
C PRO A 32 -0.58 10.72 -19.58
N TRP A 33 -0.63 10.29 -20.84
CA TRP A 33 -1.39 10.97 -21.90
C TRP A 33 -2.75 10.28 -22.12
N SER A 34 -3.83 11.06 -22.09
CA SER A 34 -5.18 10.60 -22.48
C SER A 34 -5.98 11.74 -23.10
N THR A 35 -6.73 11.44 -24.15
CA THR A 35 -7.61 12.40 -24.84
C THR A 35 -8.91 12.69 -24.07
N GLU A 36 -9.29 11.84 -23.12
CA GLU A 36 -10.46 12.06 -22.23
C GLU A 36 -10.24 13.23 -21.28
N LEU A 37 -8.99 13.50 -20.90
CA LEU A 37 -8.60 14.64 -20.07
C LEU A 37 -8.87 15.98 -20.77
N LEU A 38 -9.08 15.98 -22.10
CA LEU A 38 -9.40 17.15 -22.90
C LEU A 38 -10.91 17.30 -23.18
N SER A 39 -11.68 16.20 -23.18
CA SER A 39 -13.11 16.18 -23.52
C SER A 39 -14.03 16.38 -22.31
N SER A 40 -13.46 16.35 -21.11
CA SER A 40 -14.22 16.49 -19.88
C SER A 40 -14.62 17.96 -19.68
N ASN A 41 -15.90 18.26 -19.91
CA ASN A 41 -16.60 19.43 -19.34
C ASN A 41 -16.72 19.28 -17.81
N LEU A 42 -15.64 18.90 -17.12
CA LEU A 42 -15.63 18.84 -15.67
C LEU A 42 -15.26 20.22 -15.12
N THR A 43 -16.21 20.77 -14.37
CA THR A 43 -16.06 21.87 -13.40
C THR A 43 -15.05 21.58 -12.28
N HIS A 44 -14.28 20.49 -12.38
CA HIS A 44 -13.23 20.11 -11.45
C HIS A 44 -11.90 20.18 -12.18
N SER A 45 -11.10 21.19 -11.84
CA SER A 45 -9.68 21.27 -12.16
C SER A 45 -9.02 19.91 -11.91
N ILE A 46 -8.53 19.27 -12.98
CA ILE A 46 -7.73 18.05 -12.92
C ILE A 46 -6.57 18.33 -11.95
N PRO A 47 -6.50 17.70 -10.76
CA PRO A 47 -5.40 17.93 -9.85
C PRO A 47 -4.15 17.38 -10.52
N GLY A 48 -3.21 18.25 -10.87
CA GLY A 48 -1.92 17.85 -11.40
C GLY A 48 -1.04 17.19 -10.34
N TYR A 49 0.12 16.69 -10.75
CA TYR A 49 1.09 16.11 -9.82
C TYR A 49 1.91 17.22 -9.13
N HIS A 50 2.10 17.14 -7.81
CA HIS A 50 2.87 18.14 -7.07
C HIS A 50 4.34 17.75 -6.97
N LEU A 51 5.22 18.44 -7.70
CA LEU A 51 6.66 18.23 -7.60
C LEU A 51 7.20 18.69 -6.25
N ARG A 52 8.22 18.00 -5.75
CA ARG A 52 8.95 18.41 -4.55
C ARG A 52 10.33 18.92 -4.95
N ALA A 53 10.76 20.02 -4.34
CA ALA A 53 12.11 20.54 -4.53
C ALA A 53 12.77 20.76 -3.17
N ASN A 54 14.03 20.34 -3.06
CA ASN A 54 14.85 20.50 -1.87
C ASN A 54 16.12 21.29 -2.23
N GLY A 55 16.76 21.94 -1.24
CA GLY A 55 17.97 22.75 -1.44
C GLY A 55 17.68 24.21 -1.81
N GLY A 56 18.71 25.01 -2.08
CA GLY A 56 18.54 26.45 -2.28
C GLY A 56 18.00 27.16 -1.03
N CYS A 57 17.26 28.25 -1.24
CA CYS A 57 16.67 29.07 -0.17
C CYS A 57 15.27 28.59 0.29
N GLY A 58 14.80 27.43 -0.17
CA GLY A 58 13.46 26.89 0.14
C GLY A 58 12.28 27.55 -0.62
N GLN A 59 12.52 28.63 -1.37
CA GLN A 59 11.50 29.28 -2.21
C GLN A 59 11.85 29.17 -3.68
N TYR A 60 11.00 28.50 -4.45
CA TYR A 60 11.27 28.15 -5.84
C TYR A 60 10.39 28.90 -6.82
N ARG A 61 11.00 29.32 -7.94
CA ARG A 61 10.31 29.76 -9.14
C ARG A 61 10.40 28.64 -10.18
N TRP A 62 9.22 28.15 -10.56
CA TRP A 62 9.03 27.05 -11.49
C TRP A 62 8.89 27.54 -12.93
N THR A 63 9.57 26.89 -13.85
CA THR A 63 9.47 27.18 -15.30
C THR A 63 9.46 25.87 -16.09
N ALA A 64 8.55 25.76 -17.06
CA ALA A 64 8.53 24.65 -18.02
C ALA A 64 9.16 25.11 -19.34
N LEU A 65 10.01 24.26 -19.91
CA LEU A 65 10.75 24.52 -21.14
C LEU A 65 10.53 23.37 -22.13
N SER A 66 10.35 23.70 -23.40
CA SER A 66 10.34 22.69 -24.47
C SER A 66 11.76 22.20 -24.75
N LEU A 67 11.96 20.89 -24.92
CA LEU A 67 13.29 20.34 -25.21
C LEU A 67 13.85 20.89 -26.54
N ARG A 68 12.98 21.15 -27.52
CA ARG A 68 13.32 21.76 -28.81
C ARG A 68 13.90 23.17 -28.69
N ALA A 69 13.59 23.89 -27.61
CA ALA A 69 14.14 25.23 -27.36
C ALA A 69 15.61 25.18 -26.89
N LEU A 70 16.09 24.04 -26.38
CA LEU A 70 17.45 23.87 -25.88
C LEU A 70 18.43 23.39 -26.95
N GLU A 71 17.97 22.63 -27.95
CA GLU A 71 18.82 22.18 -29.07
C GLU A 71 19.32 23.36 -29.93
N HIS A 72 18.55 24.44 -30.01
CA HIS A 72 18.92 25.68 -30.72
C HIS A 72 19.81 26.63 -29.90
N HIS A 73 20.14 26.30 -28.64
CA HIS A 73 21.04 27.09 -27.79
C HIS A 73 22.53 26.73 -27.95
N SER A 74 22.84 25.81 -28.88
CA SER A 74 24.22 25.47 -29.26
C SER A 74 24.96 26.62 -29.98
N ASP A 75 24.25 27.70 -30.38
CA ASP A 75 24.83 28.96 -30.85
C ASP A 75 24.88 30.02 -29.72
N PRO A 76 26.05 30.34 -29.16
CA PRO A 76 26.19 31.35 -28.12
C PRO A 76 25.97 32.75 -28.72
N GLY A 77 24.76 33.30 -28.55
CA GLY A 77 24.47 34.70 -28.87
C GLY A 77 23.09 34.99 -29.46
N LYS A 78 22.30 33.97 -29.81
CA LYS A 78 20.95 34.16 -30.34
C LYS A 78 19.91 33.84 -29.26
N LEU A 79 19.11 34.83 -28.87
CA LEU A 79 17.97 34.61 -27.99
C LEU A 79 16.97 33.68 -28.72
N PRO A 80 16.49 32.59 -28.09
CA PRO A 80 15.54 31.68 -28.73
C PRO A 80 14.28 32.45 -29.13
N ASN A 81 13.73 32.07 -30.29
CA ASN A 81 12.46 32.65 -30.74
C ASN A 81 11.40 32.41 -29.65
N PRO A 82 10.67 33.44 -29.18
CA PRO A 82 9.72 33.30 -28.09
C PRO A 82 8.60 32.28 -28.38
N GLU A 83 8.30 32.02 -29.65
CA GLU A 83 7.33 31.00 -30.10
C GLU A 83 7.81 29.54 -29.92
N LEU A 84 9.12 29.30 -29.81
CA LEU A 84 9.68 27.95 -29.53
C LEU A 84 9.64 27.62 -28.03
N LEU A 85 9.56 28.65 -27.18
CA LEU A 85 9.39 28.51 -25.73
C LEU A 85 7.94 28.20 -25.34
N THR A 86 6.96 28.43 -26.24
CA THR A 86 5.53 28.23 -25.95
C THR A 86 5.00 26.84 -26.29
N ASN A 87 5.75 26.02 -27.04
CA ASN A 87 5.33 24.64 -27.37
C ASN A 87 5.75 23.67 -26.26
N THR A 88 5.31 23.97 -25.04
CA THR A 88 5.54 23.14 -23.85
C THR A 88 4.51 22.02 -23.79
N VAL A 89 5.00 20.82 -23.56
CA VAL A 89 4.21 19.60 -23.44
C VAL A 89 3.44 19.55 -22.10
N VAL A 90 3.89 20.33 -21.12
CA VAL A 90 3.32 20.39 -19.77
C VAL A 90 3.11 21.85 -19.33
N SER A 91 2.16 22.05 -18.42
CA SER A 91 2.01 23.29 -17.65
C SER A 91 2.51 23.09 -16.23
N ILE A 92 3.02 24.15 -15.61
CA ILE A 92 3.42 24.16 -14.20
C ILE A 92 2.91 25.40 -13.49
N THR A 93 2.34 25.21 -12.30
CA THR A 93 1.85 26.29 -11.45
C THR A 93 2.97 26.88 -10.58
N LYS A 94 2.72 28.04 -9.96
CA LYS A 94 3.66 28.67 -9.02
C LYS A 94 3.97 27.80 -7.79
N THR A 95 3.10 26.85 -7.45
CA THR A 95 3.29 25.93 -6.32
C THR A 95 4.04 24.66 -6.72
N GLY A 96 4.30 24.43 -8.01
CA GLY A 96 5.00 23.22 -8.48
C GLY A 96 4.07 22.09 -8.89
N VAL A 97 2.77 22.36 -9.08
CA VAL A 97 1.81 21.39 -9.63
C VAL A 97 1.93 21.35 -11.15
N ILE A 98 2.13 20.15 -11.72
CA ILE A 98 2.32 19.91 -13.15
C ILE A 98 1.12 19.18 -13.77
N SER A 99 0.79 19.55 -15.01
CA SER A 99 -0.28 18.92 -15.78
C SER A 99 0.14 18.73 -17.23
N ALA A 100 -0.18 17.56 -17.80
CA ALA A 100 0.05 17.24 -19.20
C ALA A 100 -0.84 18.08 -20.12
N LEU A 101 -0.27 18.64 -21.19
CA LEU A 101 -0.99 19.41 -22.22
C LEU A 101 -0.99 18.69 -23.57
N ASN A 102 0.14 18.08 -23.93
CA ASN A 102 0.37 17.37 -25.18
C ASN A 102 1.25 16.14 -24.90
N PRO A 103 1.35 15.16 -25.81
CA PRO A 103 2.35 14.10 -25.71
C PRO A 103 3.74 14.63 -26.12
N GLY A 104 4.80 14.11 -25.48
CA GLY A 104 6.18 14.49 -25.79
C GLY A 104 7.05 14.70 -24.55
N GLU A 105 8.07 15.55 -24.68
CA GLU A 105 9.09 15.76 -23.65
C GLU A 105 9.24 17.25 -23.31
N SER A 106 9.46 17.54 -22.03
CA SER A 106 9.69 18.91 -21.54
C SER A 106 10.64 18.88 -20.35
N ILE A 107 11.38 19.98 -20.15
CA ILE A 107 12.24 20.16 -18.99
C ILE A 107 11.57 21.13 -18.03
N ILE A 108 11.51 20.74 -16.75
CA ILE A 108 11.06 21.62 -15.68
C ILE A 108 12.28 22.09 -14.90
N VAL A 109 12.33 23.40 -14.66
CA VAL A 109 13.40 24.06 -13.92
C VAL A 109 12.82 24.71 -12.66
N ALA A 110 13.42 24.38 -11.51
CA ALA A 110 13.19 25.04 -10.24
C ALA A 110 14.39 25.93 -9.93
N SER A 111 14.18 27.25 -9.91
CA SER A 111 15.21 28.24 -9.57
C SER A 111 14.93 28.86 -8.21
N SER A 112 15.97 29.18 -7.44
CA SER A 112 15.81 29.92 -6.18
C SER A 112 15.29 31.33 -6.46
N SER A 113 14.27 31.74 -5.72
CA SER A 113 13.64 33.06 -5.89
C SER A 113 14.59 34.22 -5.60
N SER A 114 15.48 34.05 -4.62
CA SER A 114 16.49 35.06 -4.25
C SER A 114 17.74 34.98 -5.12
N ASN A 115 18.09 33.79 -5.61
CA ASN A 115 19.32 33.56 -6.38
C ASN A 115 19.00 32.69 -7.61
N PRO A 116 18.53 33.28 -8.73
CA PRO A 116 18.11 32.51 -9.90
C PRO A 116 19.20 31.64 -10.54
N GLN A 117 20.48 31.94 -10.27
CA GLN A 117 21.63 31.13 -10.71
C GLN A 117 21.69 29.76 -10.01
N LEU A 118 21.06 29.62 -8.83
CA LEU A 118 20.86 28.34 -8.17
C LEU A 118 19.58 27.72 -8.72
N CYS A 119 19.73 26.75 -9.62
CA CYS A 119 18.62 26.04 -10.22
C CYS A 119 18.86 24.52 -10.26
N GLY A 120 17.78 23.77 -10.18
CA GLY A 120 17.70 22.33 -10.46
C GLY A 120 16.75 22.08 -11.62
N HIS A 121 16.89 20.95 -12.30
CA HIS A 121 16.01 20.58 -13.39
C HIS A 121 15.62 19.11 -13.34
N THR A 122 14.49 18.78 -13.97
CA THR A 122 14.04 17.40 -14.20
C THR A 122 13.40 17.30 -15.57
N VAL A 123 13.44 16.10 -16.15
CA VAL A 123 12.81 15.81 -17.44
C VAL A 123 11.43 15.21 -17.18
N VAL A 124 10.45 15.71 -17.92
CA VAL A 124 9.08 15.21 -17.89
C VAL A 124 8.74 14.60 -19.24
N TYR A 125 8.33 13.35 -19.20
CA TYR A 125 7.80 12.60 -20.33
C TYR A 125 6.28 12.52 -20.23
N VAL A 126 5.57 12.84 -21.30
CA VAL A 126 4.12 12.66 -21.41
C VAL A 126 3.85 11.57 -22.45
N ARG A 127 3.44 10.39 -21.98
CA ARG A 127 3.37 9.16 -22.78
C ARG A 127 2.04 8.43 -22.57
N PRO A 128 1.51 7.73 -23.59
CA PRO A 128 0.29 6.94 -23.46
C PRO A 128 0.52 5.69 -22.58
N PRO A 129 -0.49 5.27 -21.79
CA PRO A 129 -0.47 3.98 -21.10
C PRO A 129 -0.31 2.82 -22.09
N SER A 130 0.57 1.87 -21.78
CA SER A 130 0.82 0.67 -22.59
C SER A 130 0.48 -0.63 -21.86
N GLU A 131 0.75 -0.69 -20.56
CA GLU A 131 0.45 -1.87 -19.73
C GLU A 131 0.02 -1.44 -18.31
N MET A 132 -0.67 -2.34 -17.60
CA MET A 132 -0.98 -2.19 -16.17
C MET A 132 -0.55 -3.42 -15.38
N LYS A 133 0.05 -3.20 -14.22
CA LYS A 133 0.51 -4.25 -13.32
C LYS A 133 0.25 -3.89 -11.88
N PHE A 134 -0.33 -4.81 -11.12
CA PHE A 134 -0.44 -4.66 -9.67
C PHE A 134 0.94 -4.78 -9.01
N VAL A 135 1.20 -3.93 -8.03
CA VAL A 135 2.41 -3.95 -7.21
C VAL A 135 2.17 -4.88 -6.03
N TYR A 136 2.95 -5.96 -5.96
CA TYR A 136 2.78 -7.01 -4.96
C TYR A 136 3.46 -6.63 -3.65
N GLU A 137 2.66 -6.40 -2.61
CA GLU A 137 3.15 -6.34 -1.24
C GLU A 137 2.43 -7.41 -0.42
N ARG A 138 1.21 -7.09 0.05
CA ARG A 138 0.26 -7.99 0.70
C ARG A 138 -0.98 -8.10 -0.19
N ASN A 139 -1.60 -9.27 -0.23
CA ASN A 139 -2.86 -9.50 -0.97
C ASN A 139 -3.88 -10.27 -0.13
N GLU A 140 -3.76 -10.14 1.19
CA GLU A 140 -4.64 -10.74 2.18
C GLU A 140 -5.18 -9.63 3.10
N VAL A 141 -6.48 -9.67 3.38
CA VAL A 141 -7.17 -8.68 4.20
C VAL A 141 -7.87 -9.35 5.37
N LEU A 142 -7.81 -8.72 6.53
CA LEU A 142 -8.56 -9.12 7.71
C LEU A 142 -9.99 -8.58 7.62
N ILE A 143 -10.96 -9.45 7.86
CA ILE A 143 -12.36 -9.06 7.94
C ILE A 143 -12.59 -8.42 9.31
N PRO A 144 -13.06 -7.16 9.37
CA PRO A 144 -13.31 -6.50 10.63
C PRO A 144 -14.37 -7.27 11.44
N PRO A 145 -14.23 -7.36 12.77
CA PRO A 145 -15.26 -7.95 13.60
C PRO A 145 -16.56 -7.18 13.40
N ARG A 146 -17.70 -7.87 13.31
CA ARG A 146 -19.03 -7.25 13.21
C ARG A 146 -19.37 -6.49 14.50
N ARG A 147 -18.72 -5.36 14.79
CA ARG A 147 -19.19 -4.39 15.78
C ARG A 147 -20.45 -3.76 15.16
N ASN A 148 -21.60 -4.02 15.78
CA ASN A 148 -22.93 -3.49 15.46
C ASN A 148 -23.03 -2.77 14.12
N ALA A 149 -23.53 -3.50 13.12
CA ALA A 149 -23.80 -3.04 11.77
C ALA A 149 -24.70 -1.78 11.76
N LYS A 150 -24.08 -0.62 11.96
CA LYS A 150 -24.34 0.58 11.19
C LYS A 150 -23.16 0.68 10.24
N PHE A 151 -23.19 -0.12 9.18
CA PHE A 151 -22.29 0.11 8.06
C PHE A 151 -22.64 1.51 7.53
N ILE A 152 -21.68 2.40 7.75
CA ILE A 152 -21.68 3.81 7.42
C ILE A 152 -21.75 3.91 5.89
N ASP A 153 -22.95 4.15 5.36
CA ASP A 153 -23.15 4.39 3.93
C ASP A 153 -22.94 5.87 3.54
N GLU A 154 -22.65 6.77 4.49
CA GLU A 154 -22.62 8.22 4.21
C GLU A 154 -21.56 9.06 4.95
N GLU A 155 -20.81 8.52 5.92
CA GLU A 155 -20.01 9.38 6.84
C GLU A 155 -18.48 9.23 6.72
N LEU A 156 -17.96 8.20 6.04
CA LEU A 156 -16.51 8.02 5.81
C LEU A 156 -15.97 8.79 4.59
N THR A 157 -16.84 9.48 3.84
CA THR A 157 -16.46 10.40 2.76
C THR A 157 -15.93 11.76 3.25
N ARG A 158 -15.88 12.01 4.58
CA ARG A 158 -15.57 13.35 5.12
C ARG A 158 -14.28 13.53 5.93
N SER A 159 -13.44 12.53 6.10
CA SER A 159 -12.16 12.77 6.78
C SER A 159 -11.07 11.76 6.41
N TYR A 160 -10.59 11.82 5.18
CA TYR A 160 -9.18 11.52 4.91
C TYR A 160 -8.43 12.85 4.89
N PRO A 161 -7.62 13.16 5.91
CA PRO A 161 -6.72 14.30 5.80
C PRO A 161 -5.70 13.98 4.70
N ASN A 162 -5.75 14.75 3.62
CA ASN A 162 -4.62 14.93 2.71
C ASN A 162 -3.49 15.59 3.50
N GLN A 163 -2.72 14.80 4.25
CA GLN A 163 -1.52 15.30 4.92
C GLN A 163 -0.39 14.28 4.75
N PRO A 164 0.76 14.69 4.20
CA PRO A 164 1.95 13.86 4.19
C PRO A 164 2.53 13.92 5.60
N THR A 165 2.05 13.06 6.50
CA THR A 165 2.69 12.89 7.80
C THR A 165 3.89 11.97 7.63
N ASN A 166 5.08 12.60 7.60
CA ASN A 166 6.34 11.97 7.96
C ASN A 166 6.29 11.53 9.42
N GLU A 167 5.48 10.54 9.74
CA GLU A 167 5.54 9.86 11.04
C GLU A 167 5.93 8.42 10.74
N GLU A 168 7.18 8.09 11.05
CA GLU A 168 7.61 6.71 11.26
C GLU A 168 6.54 6.03 12.11
N TRP A 169 5.80 5.11 11.51
CA TRP A 169 4.89 4.25 12.24
C TRP A 169 5.74 3.44 13.21
N SER A 170 5.75 3.90 14.45
CA SER A 170 6.32 3.17 15.56
C SER A 170 5.58 1.83 15.62
N ILE A 171 6.31 0.74 15.44
CA ILE A 171 5.85 -0.66 15.40
C ILE A 171 5.23 -1.13 16.75
N GLN A 172 4.79 -0.20 17.61
CA GLN A 172 4.38 -0.45 18.99
C GLN A 172 2.91 -0.13 19.29
N ASP A 173 2.12 0.41 18.35
CA ASP A 173 0.68 0.58 18.55
C ASP A 173 -0.12 -0.59 17.93
N PRO A 174 -0.66 -1.53 18.74
CA PRO A 174 -1.44 -2.66 18.25
C PRO A 174 -2.71 -2.24 17.51
N SER A 175 -3.26 -1.05 17.77
CA SER A 175 -4.45 -0.55 17.09
C SER A 175 -4.18 -0.09 15.65
N ALA A 176 -2.99 0.46 15.39
CA ALA A 176 -2.56 0.84 14.05
C ALA A 176 -2.29 -0.39 13.18
N VAL A 177 -1.71 -1.45 13.77
CA VAL A 177 -1.48 -2.74 13.09
C VAL A 177 -2.80 -3.43 12.72
N GLU A 178 -3.79 -3.41 13.62
CA GLU A 178 -5.10 -3.99 13.34
C GLU A 178 -5.84 -3.23 12.23
N PHE A 179 -5.79 -1.90 12.24
CA PHE A 179 -6.38 -1.09 11.17
C PHE A 179 -5.74 -1.34 9.80
N ASP A 180 -4.41 -1.46 9.76
CA ASP A 180 -3.68 -1.78 8.53
C ASP A 180 -4.04 -3.17 8.00
N LEU A 181 -4.25 -4.18 8.87
CA LEU A 181 -4.70 -5.51 8.44
C LEU A 181 -6.15 -5.50 7.92
N GLU A 182 -7.03 -4.67 8.46
CA GLU A 182 -8.43 -4.53 8.02
C GLU A 182 -8.57 -3.76 6.69
N HIS A 183 -7.64 -2.86 6.39
CA HIS A 183 -7.64 -2.06 5.16
C HIS A 183 -6.44 -2.43 4.29
N LEU A 184 -6.69 -3.23 3.26
CA LEU A 184 -5.65 -3.64 2.34
C LEU A 184 -5.39 -2.53 1.31
N ALA A 185 -4.21 -1.92 1.37
CA ALA A 185 -3.71 -1.03 0.33
C ALA A 185 -3.17 -1.87 -0.85
N ILE A 186 -3.70 -1.63 -2.05
CA ILE A 186 -3.26 -2.29 -3.28
C ILE A 186 -2.70 -1.24 -4.23
N GLY A 187 -1.41 -1.36 -4.55
CA GLY A 187 -0.73 -0.52 -5.52
C GLY A 187 -0.97 -0.96 -6.96
N LEU A 188 -1.14 -0.01 -7.86
CA LEU A 188 -1.23 -0.22 -9.31
C LEU A 188 -0.13 0.58 -10.01
N ALA A 189 0.60 -0.07 -10.89
CA ALA A 189 1.58 0.52 -11.79
C ALA A 189 1.00 0.55 -13.20
N VAL A 190 0.99 1.74 -13.81
CA VAL A 190 0.66 1.93 -15.22
C VAL A 190 1.99 2.18 -15.92
N LEU A 191 2.31 1.38 -16.92
CA LEU A 191 3.60 1.39 -17.59
C LEU A 191 3.50 2.08 -18.96
N ASP A 192 4.56 2.75 -19.35
CA ASP A 192 4.74 3.26 -20.70
C ASP A 192 5.25 2.16 -21.67
N SER A 193 5.50 2.54 -22.92
CA SER A 193 5.98 1.61 -23.96
C SER A 193 7.37 1.03 -23.67
N ASP A 194 8.13 1.67 -22.78
CA ASP A 194 9.48 1.25 -22.39
C ASP A 194 9.44 0.43 -21.08
N GLY A 195 8.25 0.15 -20.53
CA GLY A 195 8.07 -0.59 -19.29
C GLY A 195 8.33 0.23 -18.03
N GLN A 196 8.44 1.56 -18.13
CA GLN A 196 8.64 2.44 -16.98
C GLN A 196 7.31 2.80 -16.34
N SER A 197 7.25 2.79 -15.01
CA SER A 197 6.03 3.17 -14.30
C SER A 197 5.80 4.67 -14.34
N MET A 198 4.54 5.05 -14.58
CA MET A 198 4.09 6.44 -14.51
C MET A 198 4.23 6.99 -13.08
N THR A 199 4.48 8.29 -12.96
CA THR A 199 4.65 8.95 -11.66
C THR A 199 3.32 9.16 -10.94
N ASP A 200 2.25 9.45 -11.68
CA ASP A 200 0.90 9.62 -11.14
C ASP A 200 -0.11 9.26 -12.21
N CYS A 201 -0.96 8.29 -11.91
CA CYS A 201 -1.96 7.77 -12.83
C CYS A 201 -3.40 7.91 -12.30
N ARG A 202 -3.60 8.66 -11.21
CA ARG A 202 -4.93 8.81 -10.56
C ARG A 202 -5.98 9.46 -11.44
N ASN A 203 -5.55 10.24 -12.42
CA ASN A 203 -6.43 10.98 -13.31
C ASN A 203 -6.82 10.15 -14.55
N LEU A 204 -6.25 8.96 -14.72
CA LEU A 204 -6.72 8.02 -15.73
C LEU A 204 -8.08 7.45 -15.32
N ASN A 205 -8.96 7.25 -16.30
CA ASN A 205 -10.25 6.60 -16.10
C ASN A 205 -10.08 5.08 -15.99
N ILE A 206 -9.48 4.63 -14.89
CA ILE A 206 -9.25 3.22 -14.59
C ILE A 206 -10.44 2.69 -13.79
N GLU A 207 -11.12 1.69 -14.33
CA GLU A 207 -12.19 0.99 -13.62
C GLU A 207 -11.61 -0.17 -12.81
N ILE A 208 -11.85 -0.17 -11.50
CA ILE A 208 -11.41 -1.25 -10.60
C ILE A 208 -12.65 -1.91 -10.00
N HIS A 209 -12.75 -3.23 -10.14
CA HIS A 209 -13.80 -4.02 -9.52
C HIS A 209 -13.28 -5.37 -9.01
N ALA A 210 -13.88 -5.83 -7.91
CA ALA A 210 -13.73 -7.20 -7.47
C ALA A 210 -14.62 -8.11 -8.31
N VAL A 211 -14.09 -9.25 -8.76
CA VAL A 211 -14.84 -10.27 -9.51
C VAL A 211 -15.95 -10.85 -8.63
N ASP A 212 -15.66 -11.11 -7.35
CA ASP A 212 -16.66 -11.41 -6.33
C ASP A 212 -16.67 -10.33 -5.24
N SER A 213 -17.69 -9.48 -5.26
CA SER A 213 -17.90 -8.40 -4.30
C SER A 213 -18.48 -8.85 -2.95
N ASN A 214 -18.85 -10.14 -2.83
CA ASN A 214 -19.26 -10.71 -1.54
C ASN A 214 -18.06 -11.06 -0.67
N VAL A 215 -16.87 -11.25 -1.26
CA VAL A 215 -15.63 -11.56 -0.53
C VAL A 215 -14.92 -10.26 -0.12
N VAL A 216 -14.73 -9.33 -1.06
CA VAL A 216 -14.07 -8.03 -0.80
C VAL A 216 -14.84 -6.88 -1.44
N LYS A 217 -14.73 -5.69 -0.85
CA LYS A 217 -15.23 -4.45 -1.42
C LYS A 217 -14.11 -3.44 -1.58
N ILE A 218 -14.14 -2.69 -2.66
CA ILE A 218 -13.20 -1.60 -2.94
C ILE A 218 -13.75 -0.32 -2.32
N ILE A 219 -12.91 0.37 -1.56
CA ILE A 219 -13.23 1.71 -1.04
C ILE A 219 -13.04 2.71 -2.18
N PRO A 220 -14.02 3.59 -2.44
CA PRO A 220 -13.94 4.55 -3.51
C PRO A 220 -12.83 5.59 -3.24
N GLY A 221 -12.00 5.85 -4.25
CA GLY A 221 -10.95 6.86 -4.21
C GLY A 221 -9.59 6.31 -4.60
N PHE A 222 -8.87 7.08 -5.43
CA PHE A 222 -7.46 6.80 -5.74
C PHE A 222 -6.55 7.73 -4.95
N HIS A 223 -5.55 7.13 -4.33
CA HIS A 223 -4.57 7.81 -3.50
C HIS A 223 -3.23 7.90 -4.23
N ALA A 224 -2.45 8.92 -3.86
CA ALA A 224 -1.13 9.16 -4.43
C ALA A 224 -0.21 7.98 -4.12
N PRO A 225 0.79 7.67 -4.96
CA PRO A 225 1.70 6.57 -4.71
C PRO A 225 2.40 6.73 -3.36
N ARG A 226 2.54 5.62 -2.63
CA ARG A 226 3.22 5.56 -1.34
C ARG A 226 4.70 5.87 -1.54
N LEU A 227 5.16 6.95 -0.93
CA LEU A 227 6.58 7.24 -0.87
C LEU A 227 7.20 6.46 0.28
N ASN A 228 8.14 5.57 0.00
CA ASN A 228 8.96 4.96 1.05
C ASN A 228 9.81 6.04 1.75
N SER A 229 10.04 5.90 3.06
CA SER A 229 10.80 6.86 3.88
C SER A 229 12.27 7.03 3.44
N SER A 230 12.80 6.13 2.61
CA SER A 230 14.09 6.30 1.92
C SER A 230 14.09 7.45 0.88
N ALA A 231 12.93 8.02 0.57
CA ALA A 231 12.78 9.17 -0.33
C ALA A 231 13.43 10.47 0.21
N GLU A 232 13.83 10.53 1.48
CA GLU A 232 14.67 11.62 2.00
C GLU A 232 16.06 11.66 1.30
N TYR A 233 16.48 10.54 0.69
CA TYR A 233 17.70 10.42 -0.11
C TYR A 233 17.46 10.26 -1.63
N GLY A 234 16.21 10.36 -2.09
CA GLY A 234 15.90 10.39 -3.53
C GLY A 234 15.88 9.03 -4.24
N LEU A 235 15.77 7.91 -3.52
CA LEU A 235 15.43 6.61 -4.11
C LEU A 235 13.92 6.36 -3.97
N PHE A 236 13.21 6.41 -5.10
CA PHE A 236 11.81 6.00 -5.23
C PHE A 236 11.77 4.53 -5.66
N ASP A 237 11.63 3.60 -4.72
CA ASP A 237 11.58 2.16 -5.03
C ASP A 237 10.14 1.63 -5.23
N SER A 238 9.11 2.47 -5.07
CA SER A 238 7.73 2.07 -5.35
C SER A 238 7.43 2.25 -6.85
N ASN A 239 7.23 1.16 -7.55
CA ASN A 239 6.72 1.20 -8.93
C ASN A 239 5.22 1.52 -9.01
N GLU A 240 4.53 1.76 -7.89
CA GLU A 240 3.10 2.13 -7.92
C GLU A 240 2.93 3.58 -8.38
N CYS A 241 1.92 3.84 -9.21
CA CYS A 241 1.54 5.18 -9.66
C CYS A 241 0.24 5.67 -9.01
N LEU A 242 -0.53 4.75 -8.43
CA LEU A 242 -1.65 4.99 -7.53
C LEU A 242 -1.83 3.79 -6.60
N HIS A 243 -2.57 3.98 -5.51
CA HIS A 243 -3.14 2.87 -4.75
C HIS A 243 -4.59 3.15 -4.35
N PHE A 244 -5.29 2.09 -3.96
CA PHE A 244 -6.65 2.13 -3.44
C PHE A 244 -6.78 1.13 -2.28
N TYR A 245 -7.83 1.30 -1.48
CA TYR A 245 -8.08 0.45 -0.33
C TYR A 245 -9.17 -0.58 -0.59
N VAL A 246 -9.00 -1.74 0.02
CA VAL A 246 -9.93 -2.87 -0.06
C VAL A 246 -10.24 -3.36 1.35
N ILE A 247 -11.50 -3.70 1.59
CA ILE A 247 -11.98 -4.29 2.84
C ILE A 247 -12.54 -5.69 2.62
N GLY A 248 -12.31 -6.57 3.59
CA GLY A 248 -12.89 -7.91 3.61
C GLY A 248 -14.36 -7.90 4.06
N VAL A 249 -15.21 -8.69 3.39
CA VAL A 249 -16.64 -8.84 3.72
C VAL A 249 -16.93 -10.25 4.22
N ASN A 250 -16.58 -11.27 3.43
CA ASN A 250 -16.73 -12.68 3.78
C ASN A 250 -15.43 -13.44 3.52
N VAL A 251 -15.24 -14.54 4.24
CA VAL A 251 -14.05 -15.39 4.09
C VAL A 251 -14.05 -15.99 2.68
N GLY A 252 -12.94 -15.86 1.96
CA GLY A 252 -12.83 -16.41 0.62
C GLY A 252 -11.65 -15.87 -0.19
N PHE A 253 -11.58 -16.35 -1.42
CA PHE A 253 -10.60 -15.93 -2.43
C PHE A 253 -11.34 -15.28 -3.59
N THR A 254 -10.82 -14.16 -4.08
CA THR A 254 -11.40 -13.42 -5.20
C THR A 254 -10.29 -12.79 -6.05
N GLU A 255 -10.67 -12.25 -7.20
CA GLU A 255 -9.78 -11.49 -8.06
C GLU A 255 -10.23 -10.04 -8.10
N ILE A 256 -9.28 -9.11 -8.17
CA ILE A 256 -9.52 -7.72 -8.49
C ILE A 256 -9.03 -7.48 -9.91
N LYS A 257 -9.88 -6.86 -10.71
CA LYS A 257 -9.63 -6.54 -12.11
C LYS A 257 -9.55 -5.02 -12.28
N ALA A 258 -8.44 -4.55 -12.84
CA ALA A 258 -8.28 -3.18 -13.30
C ALA A 258 -8.44 -3.14 -14.83
N ILE A 259 -9.26 -2.22 -15.33
CA ILE A 259 -9.53 -2.03 -16.75
C ILE A 259 -9.27 -0.56 -17.11
N TYR A 260 -8.51 -0.33 -18.16
CA TYR A 260 -8.34 0.98 -18.74
C TYR A 260 -8.71 0.91 -20.22
N ASN A 261 -9.67 1.74 -20.60
CA ASN A 261 -10.13 1.88 -21.98
C ASN A 261 -9.50 3.15 -22.55
N PRO A 262 -8.41 3.06 -23.34
CA PRO A 262 -7.84 4.25 -23.93
C PRO A 262 -8.82 4.82 -24.95
N SER A 263 -9.18 6.09 -24.81
CA SER A 263 -9.96 6.76 -25.85
C SER A 263 -9.18 6.79 -27.16
N PRO A 264 -9.80 6.40 -28.29
CA PRO A 264 -9.12 6.37 -29.58
C PRO A 264 -8.68 7.78 -29.97
N VAL A 265 -7.38 7.95 -30.20
CA VAL A 265 -6.79 9.23 -30.64
C VAL A 265 -7.23 9.54 -32.09
N ASN A 266 -7.48 8.50 -32.89
CA ASN A 266 -7.99 8.58 -34.26
C ASN A 266 -9.16 7.61 -34.48
N LYS A 267 -10.15 7.99 -35.30
CA LYS A 267 -11.32 7.13 -35.64
C LYS A 267 -10.99 5.77 -36.29
N PHE A 268 -9.74 5.56 -36.68
CA PHE A 268 -9.26 4.35 -37.36
C PHE A 268 -8.32 3.49 -36.51
N ASP A 269 -8.04 3.91 -35.27
CA ASP A 269 -7.17 3.15 -34.37
C ASP A 269 -8.03 2.30 -33.44
N GLU A 270 -7.86 0.97 -33.47
CA GLU A 270 -8.52 0.08 -32.52
C GLU A 270 -7.86 0.27 -31.15
N SER A 271 -8.56 0.96 -30.25
CA SER A 271 -8.11 1.13 -28.87
C SER A 271 -8.05 -0.24 -28.18
N VAL A 272 -6.84 -0.71 -27.90
CA VAL A 272 -6.62 -1.95 -27.13
C VAL A 272 -6.95 -1.69 -25.66
N VAL A 273 -7.91 -2.45 -25.13
CA VAL A 273 -8.25 -2.39 -23.70
C VAL A 273 -7.11 -3.00 -22.88
N ILE A 274 -6.59 -2.22 -21.93
CA ILE A 274 -5.53 -2.68 -21.02
C ILE A 274 -6.21 -3.28 -19.79
N VAL A 275 -5.84 -4.51 -19.43
CA VAL A 275 -6.44 -5.24 -18.30
C VAL A 275 -5.35 -5.83 -17.43
N SER A 276 -5.49 -5.67 -16.11
CA SER A 276 -4.65 -6.34 -15.12
C SER A 276 -5.51 -7.05 -14.07
N ARG A 277 -4.97 -8.10 -13.45
CA ARG A 277 -5.65 -8.90 -12.41
C ARG A 277 -4.72 -9.22 -11.26
N VAL A 278 -5.28 -9.25 -10.05
CA VAL A 278 -4.58 -9.70 -8.84
C VAL A 278 -5.53 -10.54 -7.97
N HIS A 279 -5.01 -11.60 -7.36
CA HIS A 279 -5.75 -12.42 -6.41
C HIS A 279 -5.72 -11.77 -5.04
N VAL A 280 -6.86 -11.75 -4.36
CA VAL A 280 -6.99 -11.25 -2.99
C VAL A 280 -7.75 -12.26 -2.14
N ALA A 281 -7.31 -12.46 -0.90
CA ALA A 281 -7.99 -13.32 0.06
C ALA A 281 -8.47 -12.51 1.28
N ALA A 282 -9.63 -12.90 1.80
CA ALA A 282 -10.19 -12.30 3.01
C ALA A 282 -10.33 -13.36 4.11
N TYR A 283 -9.84 -13.07 5.31
CA TYR A 283 -9.84 -14.00 6.43
C TYR A 283 -10.41 -13.39 7.70
N ARG A 284 -10.91 -14.23 8.60
CA ARG A 284 -11.32 -13.81 9.95
C ARG A 284 -10.19 -14.07 10.93
N LYS A 285 -10.16 -13.32 12.04
CA LYS A 285 -9.28 -13.60 13.17
C LYS A 285 -9.45 -15.03 13.67
N ILE A 286 -8.37 -15.61 14.15
CA ILE A 286 -8.35 -16.94 14.78
C ILE A 286 -9.36 -16.95 15.93
N ASN A 287 -10.17 -17.99 16.01
CA ASN A 287 -11.17 -18.15 17.06
C ASN A 287 -11.14 -19.57 17.64
N PHE A 288 -11.15 -19.68 18.97
CA PHE A 288 -11.24 -20.97 19.64
C PHE A 288 -12.69 -21.42 19.76
N ILE A 289 -12.95 -22.67 19.38
CA ILE A 289 -14.27 -23.32 19.51
C ILE A 289 -14.31 -24.15 20.79
N ASP A 290 -13.27 -24.93 21.03
CA ASP A 290 -13.12 -25.71 22.25
C ASP A 290 -11.64 -25.71 22.66
N PRO A 291 -11.28 -25.11 23.82
CA PRO A 291 -12.12 -24.36 24.76
C PRO A 291 -12.71 -23.09 24.15
N VAL A 292 -13.85 -22.62 24.64
CA VAL A 292 -14.44 -21.32 24.23
C VAL A 292 -13.69 -20.13 24.86
N SER A 293 -12.98 -20.38 25.96
CA SER A 293 -12.19 -19.39 26.70
C SER A 293 -10.72 -19.50 26.30
N GLU A 294 -10.05 -18.36 26.18
CA GLU A 294 -8.59 -18.28 26.01
C GLU A 294 -7.83 -18.89 27.19
N ILE A 295 -8.46 -18.96 28.37
CA ILE A 295 -7.90 -19.58 29.58
C ILE A 295 -8.61 -20.90 29.85
N THR A 296 -7.86 -22.00 30.01
CA THR A 296 -8.43 -23.33 30.29
C THR A 296 -7.72 -24.06 31.42
N PRO A 297 -8.41 -24.33 32.55
CA PRO A 297 -7.83 -25.13 33.63
C PRO A 297 -7.75 -26.61 33.22
N VAL A 298 -6.60 -27.23 33.48
CA VAL A 298 -6.34 -28.64 33.21
C VAL A 298 -5.70 -29.31 34.43
N ALA A 299 -5.93 -30.61 34.61
CA ALA A 299 -5.25 -31.38 35.65
C ALA A 299 -3.88 -31.87 35.16
N ILE A 300 -2.92 -32.01 36.07
CA ILE A 300 -1.59 -32.55 35.75
C ILE A 300 -1.74 -33.98 35.19
N GLY A 301 -1.03 -34.29 34.12
CA GLY A 301 -1.08 -35.56 33.40
C GLY A 301 -2.26 -35.71 32.44
N SER A 302 -3.19 -34.73 32.41
CA SER A 302 -4.31 -34.76 31.48
C SER A 302 -3.93 -34.23 30.09
N THR A 303 -4.63 -34.73 29.07
CA THR A 303 -4.53 -34.25 27.69
C THR A 303 -5.72 -33.35 27.39
N ARG A 304 -5.47 -32.16 26.85
CA ARG A 304 -6.50 -31.23 26.37
C ARG A 304 -6.46 -31.15 24.85
N ASN A 305 -7.59 -31.45 24.22
CA ASN A 305 -7.78 -31.21 22.79
C ASN A 305 -8.20 -29.76 22.59
N MET A 306 -7.60 -29.12 21.59
CA MET A 306 -7.87 -27.76 21.17
C MET A 306 -8.47 -27.80 19.76
N LEU A 307 -9.58 -27.09 19.57
CA LEU A 307 -10.28 -26.95 18.31
C LEU A 307 -10.38 -25.47 17.95
N VAL A 308 -9.75 -25.10 16.85
CA VAL A 308 -9.62 -23.72 16.39
C VAL A 308 -10.23 -23.56 15.00
N THR A 309 -10.77 -22.37 14.74
CA THR A 309 -11.33 -21.98 13.45
C THR A 309 -10.78 -20.63 12.99
N HIS A 310 -11.07 -20.30 11.72
CA HIS A 310 -10.62 -19.09 11.02
C HIS A 310 -9.09 -19.03 10.92
N GLY A 311 -8.53 -17.83 10.72
CA GLY A 311 -7.14 -17.66 10.32
C GLY A 311 -6.92 -17.71 8.79
N PRO A 312 -5.71 -17.37 8.33
CA PRO A 312 -5.31 -17.52 6.93
C PRO A 312 -5.51 -18.95 6.43
N GLN A 313 -6.00 -19.11 5.20
CA GLN A 313 -6.19 -20.41 4.58
C GLN A 313 -5.08 -20.72 3.56
N PRO A 314 -4.85 -22.01 3.25
CA PRO A 314 -3.94 -22.39 2.18
C PRO A 314 -4.40 -21.83 0.84
N TRP A 315 -3.47 -21.19 0.13
CA TRP A 315 -3.72 -20.66 -1.20
C TRP A 315 -4.06 -21.77 -2.18
N PRO A 316 -5.11 -21.64 -3.02
CA PRO A 316 -5.50 -22.68 -3.97
C PRO A 316 -4.37 -23.12 -4.90
N LEU A 317 -3.52 -22.18 -5.32
CA LEU A 317 -2.40 -22.43 -6.22
C LEU A 317 -1.12 -22.90 -5.50
N GLN A 318 -1.02 -22.64 -4.19
CA GLN A 318 0.20 -22.88 -3.39
C GLN A 318 -0.16 -23.41 -1.98
N PRO A 319 -0.87 -24.54 -1.86
CA PRO A 319 -1.34 -25.02 -0.57
C PRO A 319 -0.22 -25.54 0.34
N SER A 320 0.95 -25.85 -0.21
CA SER A 320 2.12 -26.36 0.53
C SER A 320 2.80 -25.31 1.40
N GLU A 321 2.62 -24.03 1.10
CA GLU A 321 3.24 -22.92 1.84
C GLU A 321 2.47 -22.56 3.11
N HIS A 322 1.28 -23.13 3.27
CA HIS A 322 0.47 -22.95 4.45
C HIS A 322 1.04 -23.70 5.64
N TYR A 323 1.02 -23.06 6.81
CA TYR A 323 1.46 -23.67 8.05
C TYR A 323 0.58 -23.28 9.23
N VAL A 324 0.57 -24.16 10.23
CA VAL A 324 -0.02 -23.89 11.54
C VAL A 324 0.95 -24.36 12.60
N ASN A 325 1.42 -23.43 13.42
CA ASN A 325 2.38 -23.70 14.48
C ASN A 325 1.74 -23.40 15.83
N VAL A 326 2.07 -24.22 16.83
CA VAL A 326 1.74 -23.97 18.23
C VAL A 326 3.03 -24.02 19.01
N PHE A 327 3.34 -22.96 19.73
CA PHE A 327 4.55 -22.88 20.53
C PHE A 327 4.28 -22.21 21.88
N PRO A 328 5.01 -22.60 22.93
CA PRO A 328 4.93 -21.94 24.22
C PRO A 328 5.52 -20.52 24.12
N GLN A 329 4.89 -19.56 24.76
CA GLN A 329 5.46 -18.25 25.02
C GLN A 329 6.20 -18.34 26.37
N PRO A 330 7.54 -18.38 26.38
CA PRO A 330 8.28 -18.51 27.63
C PRO A 330 8.17 -17.23 28.46
N ASP A 331 7.65 -17.36 29.68
CA ASP A 331 7.90 -16.38 30.74
C ASP A 331 9.28 -16.65 31.36
N ALA A 332 9.96 -15.59 31.81
CA ALA A 332 11.32 -15.65 32.33
C ALA A 332 11.53 -16.62 33.52
N ASP A 333 10.45 -17.05 34.18
CA ASP A 333 10.43 -17.95 35.33
C ASP A 333 10.11 -19.42 35.01
N ASN A 334 9.73 -19.77 33.77
CA ASN A 334 9.34 -21.13 33.41
C ASN A 334 10.51 -21.93 32.83
N ASP A 335 10.97 -22.96 33.55
CA ASP A 335 11.99 -23.89 33.06
C ASP A 335 11.45 -24.71 31.88
N ILE A 336 12.21 -24.83 30.78
CA ILE A 336 11.78 -25.44 29.50
C ILE A 336 11.32 -26.90 29.70
N SER A 337 11.85 -27.58 30.70
CA SER A 337 11.50 -28.96 31.07
C SER A 337 10.09 -29.12 31.68
N SER A 338 9.46 -28.02 32.09
CA SER A 338 8.16 -27.98 32.77
C SER A 338 6.98 -27.67 31.84
N LEU A 339 7.25 -27.29 30.58
CA LEU A 339 6.24 -26.85 29.63
C LEU A 339 5.33 -28.01 29.19
N PRO A 340 4.01 -27.76 29.03
CA PRO A 340 3.10 -28.72 28.42
C PRO A 340 3.60 -29.19 27.04
N THR A 341 3.47 -30.50 26.77
CA THR A 341 3.99 -31.10 25.53
C THR A 341 2.90 -31.16 24.46
N LEU A 342 3.26 -30.83 23.21
CA LEU A 342 2.39 -31.01 22.06
C LEU A 342 2.38 -32.49 21.66
N ILE A 343 1.29 -33.19 21.96
CA ILE A 343 1.15 -34.63 21.64
C ILE A 343 0.76 -34.82 20.17
N SER A 344 -0.12 -33.95 19.68
CA SER A 344 -0.59 -33.97 18.29
C SER A 344 -0.29 -32.64 17.66
N GLU A 345 0.48 -32.66 16.57
CA GLU A 345 0.67 -31.48 15.73
C GLU A 345 -0.67 -30.99 15.17
N PRO A 346 -0.78 -29.66 14.93
CA PRO A 346 -1.96 -29.08 14.31
C PRO A 346 -2.25 -29.70 12.96
N HIS A 347 -3.47 -30.20 12.79
CA HIS A 347 -3.93 -30.75 11.53
C HIS A 347 -5.36 -30.30 11.25
N PHE A 348 -5.71 -30.24 9.97
CA PHE A 348 -7.09 -30.00 9.56
C PHE A 348 -7.96 -31.19 9.95
N SER A 349 -9.00 -30.93 10.75
CA SER A 349 -9.97 -31.95 11.13
C SER A 349 -10.74 -32.43 9.90
N LYS A 350 -10.76 -33.75 9.69
CA LYS A 350 -11.46 -34.40 8.57
C LYS A 350 -12.99 -34.43 8.72
N THR A 351 -13.53 -33.88 9.81
CA THR A 351 -14.95 -34.05 10.14
C THR A 351 -15.83 -32.97 9.50
N VAL A 352 -16.16 -33.17 8.22
CA VAL A 352 -17.43 -32.72 7.65
C VAL A 352 -18.30 -33.97 7.50
N TYR A 353 -19.17 -34.20 8.49
CA TYR A 353 -20.25 -35.21 8.52
C TYR A 353 -19.89 -36.66 8.13
N GLN A 354 -19.60 -37.50 9.13
CA GLN A 354 -20.12 -38.87 9.12
C GLN A 354 -21.25 -38.96 10.13
N LYS A 355 -22.48 -39.05 9.62
CA LYS A 355 -23.67 -39.38 10.40
C LYS A 355 -23.54 -40.83 10.86
N THR A 356 -22.79 -41.08 11.94
CA THR A 356 -22.78 -42.37 12.61
C THR A 356 -24.06 -42.47 13.44
N ASN A 357 -25.05 -43.19 12.93
CA ASN A 357 -26.13 -43.74 13.74
C ASN A 357 -25.50 -44.67 14.78
N PHE A 358 -25.31 -44.23 16.02
CA PHE A 358 -25.27 -45.12 17.17
C PHE A 358 -25.61 -44.33 18.43
N ASP A 359 -26.66 -44.79 19.11
CA ASP A 359 -27.09 -44.35 20.42
C ASP A 359 -25.94 -44.47 21.43
N SER A 360 -25.63 -43.37 22.12
CA SER A 360 -25.43 -43.34 23.59
C SER A 360 -24.96 -41.96 24.02
N GLU A 361 -25.44 -41.57 25.19
CA GLU A 361 -25.29 -40.30 25.91
C GLU A 361 -23.89 -39.69 25.85
N ALA A 362 -23.70 -38.72 24.95
CA ALA A 362 -22.71 -37.65 25.09
C ALA A 362 -23.18 -36.40 24.33
N LYS A 363 -23.64 -35.36 25.05
CA LYS A 363 -23.77 -33.99 24.56
C LYS A 363 -23.07 -33.08 25.57
N PRO A 364 -22.13 -32.22 25.12
CA PRO A 364 -22.54 -30.94 24.55
C PRO A 364 -21.67 -30.41 23.39
N ILE A 365 -21.27 -31.25 22.41
CA ILE A 365 -20.57 -30.75 21.20
C ILE A 365 -21.55 -30.50 20.04
N GLN A 366 -22.73 -31.14 20.07
CA GLN A 366 -23.67 -31.14 18.95
C GLN A 366 -24.34 -29.77 18.69
N SER A 367 -24.56 -28.94 19.71
CA SER A 367 -25.33 -27.68 19.53
C SER A 367 -24.51 -26.53 18.93
N TYR A 368 -23.17 -26.61 18.97
CA TYR A 368 -22.30 -25.60 18.34
C TYR A 368 -21.97 -25.95 16.89
N MET A 369 -21.90 -27.25 16.56
CA MET A 369 -21.64 -27.72 15.19
C MET A 369 -22.78 -27.41 14.20
N ASP A 370 -24.02 -27.21 14.68
CA ASP A 370 -25.15 -26.74 13.87
C ASP A 370 -25.00 -25.26 13.43
N GLN A 371 -24.06 -24.50 14.04
CA GLN A 371 -23.78 -23.09 13.71
C GLN A 371 -22.50 -22.89 12.90
N VAL A 372 -21.70 -23.95 12.71
CA VAL A 372 -20.46 -23.88 11.93
C VAL A 372 -20.83 -23.95 10.44
N GLU A 373 -20.60 -22.86 9.71
CA GLU A 373 -20.75 -22.81 8.25
C GLU A 373 -20.08 -24.05 7.64
N ALA A 374 -20.79 -24.78 6.76
CA ALA A 374 -20.38 -26.10 6.24
C ALA A 374 -19.02 -26.16 5.50
N HIS A 375 -18.34 -25.03 5.34
CA HIS A 375 -17.05 -24.86 4.66
C HIS A 375 -15.93 -24.38 5.58
N VAL A 376 -16.16 -24.32 6.89
CA VAL A 376 -15.17 -23.86 7.86
C VAL A 376 -14.12 -24.95 8.08
N ARG A 377 -12.87 -24.63 7.74
CA ARG A 377 -11.73 -25.48 8.08
C ARG A 377 -11.45 -25.38 9.58
N LEU A 378 -11.42 -26.53 10.23
CA LEU A 378 -11.14 -26.65 11.65
C LEU A 378 -9.72 -27.18 11.82
N VAL A 379 -8.95 -26.56 12.71
CA VAL A 379 -7.62 -27.04 13.12
C VAL A 379 -7.75 -27.71 14.47
N SER A 380 -7.25 -28.93 14.58
CA SER A 380 -7.22 -29.71 15.81
C SER A 380 -5.79 -29.99 16.25
N PHE A 381 -5.50 -29.83 17.53
CA PHE A 381 -4.24 -30.23 18.16
C PHE A 381 -4.47 -30.64 19.61
N SER A 382 -3.49 -31.29 20.23
CA SER A 382 -3.62 -31.80 21.61
C SER A 382 -2.37 -31.50 22.43
N LEU A 383 -2.57 -30.99 23.63
CA LEU A 383 -1.51 -30.65 24.60
C LEU A 383 -1.62 -31.56 25.83
N ARG A 384 -0.48 -31.98 26.40
CA ARG A 384 -0.41 -32.67 27.69
C ARG A 384 0.13 -31.75 28.76
N CYS A 385 -0.58 -31.64 29.88
CA CYS A 385 -0.07 -30.92 31.04
C CYS A 385 0.95 -31.79 31.78
N GLU A 386 2.24 -31.40 31.76
CA GLU A 386 3.32 -32.14 32.44
C GLU A 386 3.55 -31.68 33.88
N SER A 387 3.30 -30.40 34.17
CA SER A 387 3.61 -29.82 35.48
C SER A 387 2.57 -28.78 35.89
N ILE A 388 2.59 -28.40 37.17
CA ILE A 388 1.72 -27.35 37.71
C ILE A 388 2.27 -25.98 37.34
N GLY A 389 1.42 -25.11 36.80
CA GLY A 389 1.83 -23.76 36.41
C GLY A 389 0.78 -23.07 35.54
N LEU A 390 1.09 -21.83 35.20
CA LEU A 390 0.38 -21.06 34.19
C LEU A 390 1.30 -20.97 32.97
N PHE A 391 0.80 -21.39 31.82
CA PHE A 391 1.59 -21.52 30.61
C PHE A 391 0.90 -20.79 29.47
N GLU A 392 1.50 -19.72 28.98
CA GLU A 392 1.00 -19.04 27.79
C GLU A 392 1.51 -19.75 26.53
N PHE A 393 0.61 -19.93 25.57
CA PHE A 393 0.89 -20.48 24.25
C PHE A 393 0.42 -19.54 23.17
N VAL A 394 1.06 -19.64 22.01
CA VAL A 394 0.64 -18.94 20.80
C VAL A 394 0.35 -19.96 19.73
N ILE A 395 -0.82 -19.84 19.11
CA ILE A 395 -1.10 -20.44 17.81
C ILE A 395 -0.83 -19.41 16.73
N GLU A 396 -0.03 -19.77 15.74
CA GLU A 396 0.29 -18.96 14.57
C GLU A 396 -0.18 -19.69 13.31
N ILE A 397 -0.98 -18.99 12.49
CA ILE A 397 -1.51 -19.49 11.22
C ILE A 397 -1.13 -18.51 10.12
N GLY A 398 -0.53 -19.01 9.05
CA GLY A 398 -0.06 -18.17 7.95
C GLY A 398 0.29 -18.96 6.70
N ASN A 399 0.85 -18.23 5.73
CA ASN A 399 1.47 -18.79 4.54
C ASN A 399 2.92 -18.29 4.47
N ARG A 400 3.82 -19.08 3.88
CA ARG A 400 5.19 -18.62 3.60
C ARG A 400 5.22 -17.64 2.42
N PRO A 401 6.17 -16.69 2.38
CA PRO A 401 6.32 -15.78 1.25
C PRO A 401 6.48 -16.52 -0.08
N THR A 402 5.76 -16.07 -1.10
CA THR A 402 5.85 -16.61 -2.46
C THR A 402 6.02 -15.49 -3.49
N PRO A 403 6.42 -15.78 -4.74
CA PRO A 403 6.53 -14.75 -5.78
C PRO A 403 5.23 -13.99 -6.06
N SER A 404 4.07 -14.58 -5.76
CA SER A 404 2.74 -13.97 -5.92
C SER A 404 2.24 -13.27 -4.65
N ASN A 405 2.88 -13.50 -3.51
CA ASN A 405 2.54 -12.90 -2.21
C ASN A 405 3.81 -12.80 -1.36
N LEU A 406 4.52 -11.67 -1.48
CA LEU A 406 5.80 -11.47 -0.80
C LEU A 406 5.63 -11.26 0.71
N HIS A 407 4.48 -10.71 1.12
CA HIS A 407 4.15 -10.44 2.52
C HIS A 407 2.79 -11.04 2.88
N PRO A 408 2.69 -12.38 3.00
CA PRO A 408 1.45 -13.06 3.40
C PRO A 408 1.02 -12.63 4.80
N MET A 409 -0.29 -12.64 5.07
CA MET A 409 -0.80 -12.33 6.40
C MET A 409 -0.52 -13.51 7.33
N VAL A 410 0.05 -13.19 8.48
CA VAL A 410 0.26 -14.13 9.58
C VAL A 410 -0.59 -13.65 10.74
N LEU A 411 -1.51 -14.51 11.20
CA LEU A 411 -2.31 -14.23 12.38
C LEU A 411 -1.84 -15.10 13.53
N SER A 412 -1.76 -14.51 14.70
CA SER A 412 -1.45 -15.21 15.94
C SER A 412 -2.55 -14.97 16.97
N SER A 413 -2.78 -15.97 17.83
CA SER A 413 -3.67 -15.85 18.98
C SER A 413 -3.02 -16.50 20.19
N LYS A 414 -3.12 -15.82 21.32
CA LYS A 414 -2.62 -16.28 22.61
C LYS A 414 -3.69 -17.11 23.33
N PHE A 415 -3.26 -18.09 24.12
CA PHE A 415 -4.12 -18.87 25.01
C PHE A 415 -3.30 -19.37 26.21
N THR A 416 -3.97 -19.77 27.29
CA THR A 416 -3.37 -20.13 28.58
C THR A 416 -3.95 -21.43 29.15
#